data_AF-A0A8T4EXL1-F1
#
_entry.id   AF-A0A8T4EXL1-F1
#
_cell.length_a   1.000
_cell.length_b   1.000
_cell.length_c   1.000
_cell.angle_alpha   90.00
_cell.angle_beta   90.00
_cell.angle_gamma   90.00
#
_symmetry.space_group_name_H-M   'P 1'
#
loop_
_entity.id
_entity.type
_entity.pdbx_description
1 polymer ?
#
loop_
_entity_poly.entity_id
_entity_poly.type
_entity_poly.pdbx_seq_one_letter_code
_entity_poly.pdbx_strand_id
1 'polypeptide(L)'
;MAKILFEMISPNYQVPGIPYEETFKNVKPVIFDRVPSVSDISELLENSDKDTLTNPWSVQVVRGLRDYIPTTFRRITKKMPSELLEKYFRISEDWIPDSEKVLLQLQTEVDAKSATIDAAIINSRRELGTVINKAHVINRLYKIGQLFGHLKEREYPILFGDLTDESNWDHALSEMKMVFMEYILELPVGKRKYPRKVRGVEVSQKELEDKYCYVDWLKKKFGDGLIGVLLYGSAARTDNPEEYSDFDNWVRVKDVRKAHKLLVGTKPYVIDGKVVECGGKDDKELPEGAKHIGIHFMPESEEYIIRHIRFLHDSREFLKHTKILHGEFTFPKIQQDEVIERGISQAYVKLKTVAGSLNWAYFAPEKILGKPNLFEYIVKNVRFFQQHSLNALEGPKFRDKKELNRLLAERNMFIPEYKPDLKHIKDSLIQAMIDVLKLQKEMIESKRKPNLEFLVDNKTYEWGSKEIDDWGMYDD
;
A
#
# COMPACT_ATOMS: atom_id res chain seq x y z
N MET A 1 -31.04 9.10 -7.23
CA MET A 1 -30.39 7.95 -7.88
C MET A 1 -29.33 8.43 -8.86
N ALA A 2 -28.10 7.99 -8.69
CA ALA A 2 -27.05 8.18 -9.69
C ALA A 2 -27.34 7.28 -10.92
N LYS A 3 -27.04 7.75 -12.11
CA LYS A 3 -27.25 7.01 -13.35
C LYS A 3 -25.97 6.29 -13.76
N ILE A 4 -26.06 5.00 -14.08
CA ILE A 4 -24.97 4.26 -14.74
C ILE A 4 -24.80 4.82 -16.16
N LEU A 5 -23.62 5.36 -16.44
CA LEU A 5 -23.24 5.89 -17.75
C LEU A 5 -22.55 4.84 -18.62
N PHE A 6 -21.81 3.95 -17.98
CA PHE A 6 -21.04 2.92 -18.66
C PHE A 6 -20.75 1.76 -17.71
N GLU A 7 -20.89 0.55 -18.22
CA GLU A 7 -20.40 -0.66 -17.57
C GLU A 7 -19.85 -1.63 -18.62
N MET A 8 -18.92 -2.47 -18.20
CA MET A 8 -18.32 -3.48 -19.06
C MET A 8 -17.96 -4.68 -18.20
N ILE A 9 -18.28 -5.89 -18.64
CA ILE A 9 -17.77 -7.11 -18.02
C ILE A 9 -16.62 -7.63 -18.89
N SER A 10 -15.50 -7.96 -18.25
CA SER A 10 -14.32 -8.51 -18.92
C SER A 10 -13.62 -9.54 -18.02
N PRO A 11 -12.95 -10.55 -18.60
CA PRO A 11 -12.11 -11.45 -17.83
C PRO A 11 -11.06 -10.66 -17.05
N ASN A 12 -10.77 -11.11 -15.84
CA ASN A 12 -9.65 -10.55 -15.10
C ASN A 12 -8.32 -10.92 -15.77
N TYR A 13 -7.27 -10.14 -15.48
CA TYR A 13 -5.96 -10.40 -16.06
C TYR A 13 -5.41 -11.75 -15.60
N GLN A 14 -4.99 -12.58 -16.55
CA GLN A 14 -4.39 -13.88 -16.31
C GLN A 14 -3.02 -13.96 -16.99
N VAL A 15 -2.04 -14.46 -16.24
CA VAL A 15 -0.70 -14.75 -16.75
C VAL A 15 -0.65 -16.20 -17.20
N PRO A 16 -0.23 -16.50 -18.45
CA PRO A 16 -0.04 -17.86 -18.92
C PRO A 16 0.89 -18.65 -17.99
N GLY A 17 0.59 -19.93 -17.73
CA GLY A 17 1.43 -20.80 -16.89
C GLY A 17 1.34 -20.57 -15.39
N ILE A 18 0.60 -19.57 -14.91
CA ILE A 18 0.32 -19.36 -13.49
C ILE A 18 -1.12 -19.80 -13.19
N PRO A 19 -1.38 -20.61 -12.15
CA PRO A 19 -2.74 -21.01 -11.78
C PRO A 19 -3.61 -19.78 -11.45
N TYR A 20 -4.93 -19.95 -11.51
CA TYR A 20 -5.89 -18.88 -11.28
C TYR A 20 -6.92 -19.33 -10.24
N GLU A 21 -7.27 -18.45 -9.30
CA GLU A 21 -8.35 -18.72 -8.35
C GLU A 21 -9.71 -18.48 -9.00
N GLU A 22 -10.68 -19.35 -8.73
CA GLU A 22 -12.01 -19.22 -9.31
C GLU A 22 -12.81 -17.99 -8.84
N THR A 23 -12.34 -17.30 -7.80
CA THR A 23 -12.98 -16.08 -7.27
C THR A 23 -12.61 -14.88 -8.14
N PHE A 24 -13.59 -14.02 -8.46
CA PHE A 24 -13.40 -12.82 -9.30
C PHE A 24 -12.82 -13.13 -10.69
N LYS A 25 -13.35 -14.16 -11.37
CA LYS A 25 -13.04 -14.49 -12.78
C LYS A 25 -13.20 -13.29 -13.71
N ASN A 26 -14.17 -12.43 -13.41
CA ASN A 26 -14.44 -11.22 -14.18
C ASN A 26 -14.23 -9.96 -13.35
N VAL A 27 -14.05 -8.83 -14.05
CA VAL A 27 -14.08 -7.49 -13.48
C VAL A 27 -15.12 -6.67 -14.23
N LYS A 28 -15.99 -6.01 -13.47
CA LYS A 28 -17.05 -5.13 -13.96
C LYS A 28 -16.85 -3.70 -13.45
N PRO A 29 -16.05 -2.86 -14.13
CA PRO A 29 -16.08 -1.41 -13.86
C PRO A 29 -17.47 -0.84 -14.21
N VAL A 30 -18.01 -0.04 -13.29
CA VAL A 30 -19.28 0.68 -13.46
C VAL A 30 -19.05 2.15 -13.20
N ILE A 31 -19.44 3.03 -14.12
CA ILE A 31 -19.22 4.46 -14.02
C ILE A 31 -20.56 5.17 -13.85
N PHE A 32 -20.73 5.84 -12.72
CA PHE A 32 -21.86 6.68 -12.38
C PHE A 32 -21.61 8.14 -12.78
N ASP A 33 -22.69 8.85 -13.15
CA ASP A 33 -22.66 10.28 -13.47
C ASP A 33 -22.31 11.18 -12.27
N ARG A 34 -22.58 10.72 -11.06
CA ARG A 34 -22.26 11.36 -9.77
C ARG A 34 -21.90 10.32 -8.72
N VAL A 35 -21.52 10.78 -7.53
CA VAL A 35 -21.32 9.89 -6.38
C VAL A 35 -22.63 9.13 -6.10
N PRO A 36 -22.61 7.80 -6.09
CA PRO A 36 -23.79 6.98 -5.86
C PRO A 36 -24.23 7.03 -4.39
N SER A 37 -25.51 6.75 -4.16
CA SER A 37 -26.08 6.53 -2.83
C SER A 37 -25.89 5.06 -2.39
N VAL A 38 -26.19 4.78 -1.11
CA VAL A 38 -26.13 3.42 -0.56
C VAL A 38 -27.05 2.48 -1.33
N SER A 39 -28.26 2.92 -1.69
CA SER A 39 -29.20 2.10 -2.47
C SER A 39 -28.66 1.82 -3.87
N ASP A 40 -28.06 2.83 -4.54
CA ASP A 40 -27.49 2.64 -5.88
C ASP A 40 -26.38 1.57 -5.89
N ILE A 41 -25.50 1.55 -4.87
CA ILE A 41 -24.43 0.54 -4.75
C ILE A 41 -24.99 -0.82 -4.33
N SER A 42 -25.97 -0.86 -3.42
CA SER A 42 -26.59 -2.10 -2.97
C SER A 42 -27.27 -2.82 -4.13
N GLU A 43 -28.11 -2.11 -4.88
CA GLU A 43 -28.78 -2.63 -6.07
C GLU A 43 -27.77 -3.12 -7.12
N LEU A 44 -26.67 -2.39 -7.32
CA LEU A 44 -25.62 -2.81 -8.24
C LEU A 44 -24.97 -4.14 -7.81
N LEU A 45 -24.66 -4.30 -6.52
CA LEU A 45 -24.03 -5.50 -6.00
C LEU A 45 -25.00 -6.69 -5.94
N GLU A 46 -26.28 -6.48 -5.64
CA GLU A 46 -27.33 -7.52 -5.68
C GLU A 46 -27.51 -8.11 -7.07
N ASN A 47 -27.33 -7.28 -8.10
CA ASN A 47 -27.46 -7.67 -9.50
C ASN A 47 -26.16 -8.15 -10.15
N SER A 48 -25.07 -8.26 -9.36
CA SER A 48 -23.79 -8.79 -9.83
C SER A 48 -23.58 -10.24 -9.37
N ASP A 49 -22.95 -11.05 -10.21
CA ASP A 49 -22.57 -12.41 -9.84
C ASP A 49 -21.38 -12.42 -8.88
N LYS A 50 -21.36 -13.40 -7.97
CA LYS A 50 -20.31 -13.59 -6.95
C LYS A 50 -18.89 -13.75 -7.54
N ASP A 51 -18.79 -14.16 -8.80
CA ASP A 51 -17.52 -14.39 -9.51
C ASP A 51 -17.04 -13.14 -10.28
N THR A 52 -17.74 -12.00 -10.12
CA THR A 52 -17.38 -10.73 -10.75
C THR A 52 -17.02 -9.68 -9.71
N LEU A 53 -15.80 -9.14 -9.83
CA LEU A 53 -15.39 -7.96 -9.07
C LEU A 53 -16.05 -6.71 -9.64
N THR A 54 -17.13 -6.26 -8.99
CA THR A 54 -17.88 -5.07 -9.38
C THR A 54 -17.26 -3.82 -8.78
N ASN A 55 -16.74 -2.93 -9.63
CA ASN A 55 -15.99 -1.77 -9.18
C ASN A 55 -16.74 -0.47 -9.51
N PRO A 56 -17.44 0.13 -8.53
CA PRO A 56 -18.17 1.36 -8.74
C PRO A 56 -17.23 2.57 -8.77
N TRP A 57 -17.41 3.41 -9.79
CA TRP A 57 -16.66 4.65 -9.99
C TRP A 57 -17.62 5.81 -10.26
N SER A 58 -17.22 7.03 -9.91
CA SER A 58 -17.87 8.24 -10.41
C SER A 58 -17.07 8.84 -11.56
N VAL A 59 -17.72 9.59 -12.46
CA VAL A 59 -17.03 10.33 -13.54
C VAL A 59 -15.89 11.19 -12.98
N GLN A 60 -16.09 11.84 -11.84
CA GLN A 60 -15.10 12.69 -11.21
C GLN A 60 -13.85 11.89 -10.79
N VAL A 61 -14.03 10.71 -10.21
CA VAL A 61 -12.91 9.84 -9.82
C VAL A 61 -12.17 9.35 -11.06
N VAL A 62 -12.89 8.88 -12.09
CA VAL A 62 -12.27 8.38 -13.33
C VAL A 62 -11.48 9.50 -14.04
N ARG A 63 -11.96 10.75 -13.99
CA ARG A 63 -11.19 11.92 -14.47
C ARG A 63 -9.87 12.06 -13.71
N GLY A 64 -9.89 11.96 -12.38
CA GLY A 64 -8.70 12.03 -11.54
C GLY A 64 -7.69 10.91 -11.78
N LEU A 65 -8.17 9.70 -12.09
CA LEU A 65 -7.30 8.55 -12.37
C LEU A 65 -6.41 8.73 -13.61
N ARG A 66 -6.84 9.58 -14.56
CA ARG A 66 -6.11 9.78 -15.82
C ARG A 66 -4.66 10.19 -15.59
N ASP A 67 -4.43 11.08 -14.63
CA ASP A 67 -3.12 11.71 -14.46
C ASP A 67 -2.19 10.92 -13.52
N TYR A 68 -2.74 10.19 -12.53
CA TYR A 68 -1.95 9.45 -11.55
C TYR A 68 -1.82 7.95 -11.85
N ILE A 69 -2.85 7.32 -12.42
CA ILE A 69 -2.85 5.88 -12.74
C ILE A 69 -3.42 5.62 -14.16
N PRO A 70 -2.77 6.17 -15.21
CA PRO A 70 -3.29 6.19 -16.58
C PRO A 70 -3.63 4.80 -17.14
N THR A 71 -2.90 3.76 -16.76
CA THR A 71 -3.20 2.39 -17.21
C THR A 71 -4.54 1.89 -16.65
N THR A 72 -4.91 2.32 -15.44
CA THR A 72 -6.20 1.98 -14.82
C THR A 72 -7.33 2.74 -15.50
N PHE A 73 -7.13 4.03 -15.78
CA PHE A 73 -8.07 4.82 -16.58
C PHE A 73 -8.34 4.13 -17.93
N ARG A 74 -7.28 3.80 -18.69
CA ARG A 74 -7.40 3.09 -19.98
C ARG A 74 -8.11 1.76 -19.85
N ARG A 75 -7.86 0.99 -18.79
CA ARG A 75 -8.54 -0.30 -18.55
C ARG A 75 -10.04 -0.10 -18.34
N ILE A 76 -10.43 0.86 -17.50
CA ILE A 76 -11.82 1.14 -17.15
C ILE A 76 -12.59 1.68 -18.36
N THR A 77 -11.94 2.49 -19.20
CA THR A 77 -12.57 3.17 -20.34
C THR A 77 -12.32 2.48 -21.69
N LYS A 78 -11.64 1.33 -21.72
CA LYS A 78 -11.13 0.67 -22.95
C LYS A 78 -12.18 0.50 -24.07
N LYS A 79 -13.42 0.18 -23.70
CA LYS A 79 -14.52 -0.05 -24.66
C LYS A 79 -15.61 1.03 -24.59
N MET A 80 -15.30 2.17 -23.97
CA MET A 80 -16.25 3.27 -23.90
C MET A 80 -16.39 3.93 -25.28
N PRO A 81 -17.62 4.18 -25.76
CA PRO A 81 -17.86 4.94 -26.99
C PRO A 81 -17.11 6.28 -27.00
N SER A 82 -16.51 6.65 -28.14
CA SER A 82 -15.73 7.88 -28.29
C SER A 82 -16.50 9.14 -27.89
N GLU A 83 -17.80 9.21 -28.21
CA GLU A 83 -18.66 10.34 -27.83
C GLU A 83 -18.79 10.49 -26.30
N LEU A 84 -18.88 9.38 -25.56
CA LEU A 84 -18.94 9.39 -24.09
C LEU A 84 -17.56 9.75 -23.51
N LEU A 85 -16.49 9.22 -24.11
CA LEU A 85 -15.12 9.56 -23.73
C LEU A 85 -14.86 11.06 -23.85
N GLU A 86 -15.23 11.66 -24.99
CA GLU A 86 -15.07 13.08 -25.25
C GLU A 86 -15.94 13.92 -24.32
N LYS A 87 -17.24 13.61 -24.23
CA LYS A 87 -18.21 14.31 -23.38
C LYS A 87 -17.78 14.35 -21.93
N TYR A 88 -17.30 13.24 -21.38
CA TYR A 88 -17.04 13.13 -19.95
C TYR A 88 -15.58 13.29 -19.57
N PHE A 89 -14.58 13.04 -20.42
CA PHE A 89 -13.18 13.05 -19.99
C PHE A 89 -12.30 14.08 -20.67
N ARG A 90 -12.81 14.82 -21.68
CA ARG A 90 -12.14 15.95 -22.35
C ARG A 90 -10.62 15.71 -22.52
N ILE A 91 -10.27 14.89 -23.50
CA ILE A 91 -8.88 14.52 -23.79
C ILE A 91 -8.19 15.73 -24.45
N SER A 92 -7.70 16.68 -23.65
CA SER A 92 -6.76 17.70 -24.13
C SER A 92 -5.33 17.20 -23.92
N GLU A 93 -4.45 17.50 -24.88
CA GLU A 93 -3.04 17.11 -24.92
C GLU A 93 -2.29 17.44 -23.60
N ASP A 94 -1.51 16.46 -23.14
CA ASP A 94 -0.89 16.43 -21.83
C ASP A 94 0.44 17.19 -21.77
N TRP A 95 0.70 17.91 -20.67
CA TRP A 95 1.98 18.61 -20.42
C TRP A 95 3.13 17.68 -19.99
N ILE A 96 2.82 16.44 -19.59
CA ILE A 96 3.77 15.40 -19.19
C ILE A 96 3.56 14.16 -20.07
N PRO A 97 4.61 13.56 -20.63
CA PRO A 97 4.50 12.34 -21.43
C PRO A 97 3.85 11.19 -20.66
N ASP A 98 3.05 10.38 -21.35
CA ASP A 98 2.39 9.19 -20.78
C ASP A 98 3.35 8.24 -20.07
N SER A 99 4.57 8.07 -20.60
CA SER A 99 5.61 7.22 -20.00
C SER A 99 5.97 7.67 -18.58
N GLU A 100 6.05 8.98 -18.34
CA GLU A 100 6.37 9.54 -17.03
C GLU A 100 5.19 9.39 -16.06
N LYS A 101 3.96 9.60 -16.53
CA LYS A 101 2.76 9.38 -15.70
C LYS A 101 2.65 7.92 -15.22
N VAL A 102 3.00 6.96 -16.08
CA VAL A 102 3.01 5.52 -15.74
C VAL A 102 4.11 5.18 -14.72
N LEU A 103 5.24 5.90 -14.75
CA LEU A 103 6.33 5.66 -13.82
C LEU A 103 5.87 5.83 -12.36
N LEU A 104 5.12 6.90 -12.05
CA LEU A 104 4.57 7.11 -10.71
C LEU A 104 3.68 5.93 -10.26
N GLN A 105 2.80 5.45 -11.13
CA GLN A 105 1.96 4.29 -10.85
C GLN A 105 2.81 3.04 -10.55
N LEU A 106 3.83 2.75 -11.37
CA LEU A 106 4.70 1.59 -11.20
C LEU A 106 5.44 1.62 -9.86
N GLN A 107 6.03 2.76 -9.53
CA GLN A 107 6.74 2.97 -8.26
C GLN A 107 5.82 2.69 -7.07
N THR A 108 4.61 3.26 -7.10
CA THR A 108 3.59 3.07 -6.06
C THR A 108 3.11 1.63 -5.95
N GLU A 109 2.83 0.95 -7.07
CA GLU A 109 2.33 -0.43 -7.04
C GLU A 109 3.41 -1.43 -6.61
N VAL A 110 4.68 -1.23 -7.01
CA VAL A 110 5.81 -2.07 -6.59
C VAL A 110 6.04 -1.97 -5.08
N ASP A 111 6.12 -0.75 -4.56
CA ASP A 111 6.30 -0.47 -3.13
C ASP A 111 5.21 -1.15 -2.27
N ALA A 112 3.95 -0.84 -2.58
CA ALA A 112 2.81 -1.31 -1.81
C ALA A 112 2.66 -2.84 -1.79
N LYS A 113 3.14 -3.53 -2.83
CA LYS A 113 2.97 -4.99 -2.98
C LYS A 113 4.15 -5.78 -2.41
N SER A 114 5.36 -5.22 -2.45
CA SER A 114 6.57 -5.82 -1.86
C SER A 114 6.45 -5.98 -0.34
N ALA A 115 5.92 -4.97 0.36
CA ALA A 115 5.82 -4.94 1.83
C ALA A 115 5.04 -6.12 2.46
N THR A 116 4.13 -6.73 1.70
CA THR A 116 3.26 -7.80 2.21
C THR A 116 3.85 -9.20 2.01
N ILE A 117 5.01 -9.35 1.35
CA ILE A 117 5.63 -10.67 1.13
C ILE A 117 6.30 -11.19 2.40
N ASP A 118 7.07 -10.34 3.08
CA ASP A 118 7.82 -10.76 4.27
C ASP A 118 6.87 -11.22 5.38
N ALA A 119 5.74 -10.52 5.57
CA ALA A 119 4.68 -10.93 6.48
C ALA A 119 4.04 -12.28 6.11
N ALA A 120 3.93 -12.61 4.81
CA ALA A 120 3.40 -13.89 4.35
C ALA A 120 4.36 -15.06 4.64
N ILE A 121 5.67 -14.81 4.60
CA ILE A 121 6.72 -15.80 4.89
C ILE A 121 6.89 -15.98 6.40
N ILE A 122 7.09 -14.89 7.15
CA ILE A 122 7.50 -14.90 8.56
C ILE A 122 6.32 -15.20 9.48
N ASN A 123 5.17 -14.56 9.24
CA ASN A 123 3.98 -14.70 10.09
C ASN A 123 2.99 -15.75 9.56
N SER A 124 3.39 -16.53 8.54
CA SER A 124 2.56 -17.50 7.81
C SER A 124 1.19 -16.97 7.40
N ARG A 125 1.08 -15.66 7.11
CA ARG A 125 -0.14 -15.01 6.63
C ARG A 125 -0.32 -15.26 5.14
N ARG A 126 -0.39 -16.53 4.74
CA ARG A 126 -0.47 -16.96 3.35
C ARG A 126 -1.48 -18.07 3.16
N GLU A 127 -2.18 -17.97 2.05
CA GLU A 127 -3.03 -19.00 1.46
C GLU A 127 -2.73 -19.04 -0.04
N LEU A 128 -3.28 -20.04 -0.75
CA LEU A 128 -3.05 -20.22 -2.19
C LEU A 128 -3.25 -18.91 -2.97
N GLY A 129 -4.36 -18.20 -2.71
CA GLY A 129 -4.67 -16.93 -3.33
C GLY A 129 -3.68 -15.82 -3.05
N THR A 130 -3.03 -15.82 -1.88
CA THR A 130 -1.97 -14.85 -1.58
C THR A 130 -0.78 -15.05 -2.51
N VAL A 131 -0.34 -16.30 -2.71
CA VAL A 131 0.83 -16.64 -3.53
C VAL A 131 0.53 -16.42 -5.01
N ILE A 132 -0.61 -16.94 -5.49
CA ILE A 132 -1.06 -16.80 -6.88
C ILE A 132 -1.21 -15.32 -7.26
N ASN A 133 -1.90 -14.53 -6.44
CA ASN A 133 -2.14 -13.12 -6.73
C ASN A 133 -0.82 -12.33 -6.81
N LYS A 134 0.14 -12.60 -5.93
CA LYS A 134 1.46 -11.96 -5.98
C LYS A 134 2.21 -12.28 -7.28
N ALA A 135 2.14 -13.53 -7.74
CA ALA A 135 2.74 -13.96 -8.99
C ALA A 135 2.13 -13.24 -10.22
N HIS A 136 0.79 -13.12 -10.26
CA HIS A 136 0.09 -12.36 -11.31
C HIS A 136 0.43 -10.86 -11.26
N VAL A 137 0.51 -10.27 -10.07
CA VAL A 137 0.85 -8.85 -9.89
C VAL A 137 2.26 -8.55 -10.39
N ILE A 138 3.25 -9.37 -10.07
CA ILE A 138 4.64 -9.19 -10.54
C ILE A 138 4.69 -9.17 -12.07
N ASN A 139 4.10 -10.17 -12.71
CA ASN A 139 4.07 -10.28 -14.17
C ASN A 139 3.28 -9.13 -14.83
N ARG A 140 2.20 -8.66 -14.20
CA ARG A 140 1.47 -7.47 -14.67
C ARG A 140 2.35 -6.23 -14.63
N LEU A 141 3.03 -5.99 -13.50
CA LEU A 141 3.91 -4.83 -13.33
C LEU A 141 5.11 -4.90 -14.27
N TYR A 142 5.66 -6.09 -14.50
CA TYR A 142 6.67 -6.32 -15.52
C TYR A 142 6.19 -5.88 -16.91
N LYS A 143 5.03 -6.38 -17.36
CA LYS A 143 4.48 -6.02 -18.69
C LYS A 143 4.25 -4.51 -18.84
N ILE A 144 3.75 -3.85 -17.79
CA ILE A 144 3.60 -2.39 -17.80
C ILE A 144 4.97 -1.73 -17.87
N GLY A 145 5.92 -2.10 -17.01
CA GLY A 145 7.26 -1.51 -17.01
C GLY A 145 8.01 -1.71 -18.33
N GLN A 146 7.90 -2.89 -18.95
CA GLN A 146 8.45 -3.17 -20.28
C GLN A 146 7.83 -2.29 -21.37
N LEU A 147 6.50 -2.21 -21.41
CA LEU A 147 5.78 -1.44 -22.44
C LEU A 147 6.19 0.04 -22.46
N PHE A 148 6.57 0.58 -21.30
CA PHE A 148 6.97 1.97 -21.14
C PHE A 148 8.49 2.16 -20.96
N GLY A 149 9.30 1.11 -21.14
CA GLY A 149 10.77 1.19 -21.11
C GLY A 149 11.40 1.43 -19.73
N HIS A 150 10.68 1.13 -18.65
CA HIS A 150 11.12 1.38 -17.26
C HIS A 150 11.76 0.18 -16.56
N LEU A 151 11.60 -1.02 -17.13
CA LEU A 151 12.19 -2.25 -16.61
C LEU A 151 13.06 -2.91 -17.68
N LYS A 152 14.06 -3.68 -17.27
CA LYS A 152 14.91 -4.44 -18.19
C LYS A 152 14.20 -5.68 -18.70
N GLU A 153 14.41 -5.99 -19.98
CA GLU A 153 13.85 -7.17 -20.64
C GLU A 153 14.29 -8.46 -19.93
N ARG A 154 13.33 -9.38 -19.79
CA ARG A 154 13.42 -10.69 -19.15
C ARG A 154 12.51 -11.67 -19.88
N GLU A 155 12.75 -12.97 -19.68
CA GLU A 155 11.82 -14.01 -20.11
C GLU A 155 10.44 -13.81 -19.48
N TYR A 156 9.38 -13.99 -20.28
CA TYR A 156 8.00 -13.86 -19.87
C TYR A 156 7.19 -15.09 -20.29
N PRO A 157 6.34 -15.66 -19.40
CA PRO A 157 6.06 -15.23 -18.02
C PRO A 157 7.19 -15.57 -17.04
N ILE A 158 7.33 -14.78 -15.98
CA ILE A 158 8.20 -15.14 -14.85
C ILE A 158 7.45 -16.17 -14.01
N LEU A 159 7.96 -17.40 -13.98
CA LEU A 159 7.42 -18.53 -13.24
C LEU A 159 8.18 -18.71 -11.91
N PHE A 160 7.48 -19.22 -10.89
CA PHE A 160 8.01 -19.34 -9.52
C PHE A 160 7.87 -20.77 -8.98
N GLY A 161 8.00 -21.77 -9.86
CA GLY A 161 7.74 -23.17 -9.55
C GLY A 161 6.26 -23.52 -9.50
N ASP A 162 5.92 -24.67 -8.91
CA ASP A 162 4.54 -25.11 -8.71
C ASP A 162 3.90 -24.32 -7.56
N LEU A 163 2.95 -23.45 -7.88
CA LEU A 163 2.26 -22.63 -6.88
C LEU A 163 1.10 -23.36 -6.21
N THR A 164 0.71 -24.53 -6.70
CA THR A 164 -0.34 -25.36 -6.08
C THR A 164 0.20 -26.21 -4.92
N ASP A 165 1.51 -26.42 -4.87
CA ASP A 165 2.21 -27.11 -3.78
C ASP A 165 2.56 -26.14 -2.63
N GLU A 166 1.93 -26.34 -1.47
CA GLU A 166 2.18 -25.57 -0.24
C GLU A 166 3.66 -25.60 0.18
N SER A 167 4.37 -26.71 -0.10
CA SER A 167 5.79 -26.86 0.26
C SER A 167 6.72 -25.94 -0.54
N ASN A 168 6.27 -25.45 -1.69
CA ASN A 168 7.03 -24.52 -2.54
C ASN A 168 6.73 -23.04 -2.24
N TRP A 169 5.71 -22.72 -1.44
CA TRP A 169 5.25 -21.33 -1.28
C TRP A 169 6.30 -20.39 -0.70
N ASP A 170 7.10 -20.84 0.28
CA ASP A 170 8.13 -19.99 0.89
C ASP A 170 9.26 -19.67 -0.09
N HIS A 171 9.66 -20.65 -0.90
CA HIS A 171 10.62 -20.43 -1.97
C HIS A 171 10.06 -19.45 -3.01
N ALA A 172 8.85 -19.72 -3.52
CA ALA A 172 8.19 -18.88 -4.51
C ALA A 172 8.02 -17.43 -4.03
N LEU A 173 7.54 -17.22 -2.79
CA LEU A 173 7.41 -15.89 -2.20
C LEU A 173 8.76 -15.19 -2.03
N SER A 174 9.81 -15.93 -1.64
CA SER A 174 11.16 -15.37 -1.56
C SER A 174 11.68 -14.94 -2.94
N GLU A 175 11.48 -15.75 -4.00
CA GLU A 175 11.84 -15.36 -5.38
C GLU A 175 11.07 -14.10 -5.81
N MET A 176 9.77 -14.05 -5.53
CA MET A 176 8.91 -12.90 -5.81
C MET A 176 9.41 -11.62 -5.12
N LYS A 177 9.85 -11.71 -3.86
CA LYS A 177 10.48 -10.58 -3.16
C LYS A 177 11.74 -10.10 -3.87
N MET A 178 12.60 -11.02 -4.33
CA MET A 178 13.83 -10.65 -5.03
C MET A 178 13.52 -9.92 -6.34
N VAL A 179 12.54 -10.39 -7.11
CA VAL A 179 12.08 -9.72 -8.34
C VAL A 179 11.53 -8.32 -8.05
N PHE A 180 10.73 -8.15 -6.99
CA PHE A 180 10.30 -6.80 -6.59
C PHE A 180 11.47 -5.89 -6.20
N MET A 181 12.50 -6.44 -5.56
CA MET A 181 13.68 -5.67 -5.20
C MET A 181 14.48 -5.22 -6.43
N GLU A 182 14.58 -6.08 -7.44
CA GLU A 182 15.13 -5.71 -8.74
C GLU A 182 14.30 -4.61 -9.40
N TYR A 183 12.98 -4.69 -9.37
CA TYR A 183 12.12 -3.64 -9.92
C TYR A 183 12.34 -2.30 -9.24
N ILE A 184 12.48 -2.27 -7.90
CA ILE A 184 12.79 -1.02 -7.18
C ILE A 184 14.12 -0.42 -7.66
N LEU A 185 15.13 -1.25 -7.90
CA LEU A 185 16.46 -0.83 -8.37
C LEU A 185 16.50 -0.45 -9.87
N GLU A 186 15.56 -0.94 -10.68
CA GLU A 186 15.48 -0.61 -12.10
C GLU A 186 14.62 0.61 -12.37
N LEU A 187 13.45 0.70 -11.72
CA LEU A 187 12.52 1.79 -11.92
C LEU A 187 13.22 3.13 -11.64
N PRO A 188 13.26 4.05 -12.62
CA PRO A 188 13.85 5.37 -12.40
C PRO A 188 13.16 6.04 -11.23
N VAL A 189 13.92 6.59 -10.29
CA VAL A 189 13.42 7.64 -9.40
C VAL A 189 13.57 8.94 -10.18
N GLY A 190 12.51 9.77 -10.26
CA GLY A 190 12.51 11.02 -11.05
C GLY A 190 13.80 11.81 -10.89
N LYS A 191 14.19 12.57 -11.93
CA LYS A 191 15.58 13.06 -12.09
C LYS A 191 16.07 14.01 -11.00
N ARG A 192 15.15 14.50 -10.17
CA ARG A 192 15.40 15.39 -9.05
C ARG A 192 16.33 14.75 -8.03
N LYS A 193 17.35 15.48 -7.59
CA LYS A 193 18.33 15.01 -6.60
C LYS A 193 18.07 15.65 -5.24
N TYR A 194 17.97 14.80 -4.24
CA TYR A 194 17.84 15.21 -2.84
C TYR A 194 19.09 14.88 -2.05
N PRO A 195 19.46 15.74 -1.08
CA PRO A 195 20.56 15.47 -0.18
C PRO A 195 20.20 14.30 0.75
N ARG A 196 21.23 13.60 1.21
CA ARG A 196 21.13 12.38 2.02
C ARG A 196 21.73 12.64 3.40
N LYS A 197 21.10 12.14 4.46
CA LYS A 197 21.64 12.15 5.84
C LYS A 197 21.68 10.73 6.38
N VAL A 198 22.79 10.36 7.00
CA VAL A 198 22.92 9.12 7.77
C VAL A 198 22.45 9.37 9.19
N ARG A 199 21.59 8.49 9.71
CA ARG A 199 21.20 8.45 11.13
C ARG A 199 21.73 7.14 11.72
N GLY A 200 22.24 7.21 12.95
CA GLY A 200 22.66 6.06 13.77
C GLY A 200 21.61 5.70 14.80
N VAL A 201 21.96 4.90 15.81
CA VAL A 201 21.05 4.47 16.88
C VAL A 201 20.52 5.66 17.70
N GLU A 202 19.21 5.69 17.95
CA GLU A 202 18.48 6.82 18.55
C GLU A 202 17.81 6.50 19.88
N VAL A 203 17.96 5.27 20.36
CA VAL A 203 17.36 4.80 21.61
C VAL A 203 18.44 4.40 22.60
N SER A 204 18.15 4.56 23.88
CA SER A 204 19.06 4.15 24.95
C SER A 204 19.18 2.62 25.02
N GLN A 205 20.30 2.13 25.58
CA GLN A 205 20.47 0.70 25.85
C GLN A 205 19.35 0.14 26.75
N LYS A 206 18.88 0.94 27.71
CA LYS A 206 17.75 0.58 28.57
C LYS A 206 16.46 0.38 27.78
N GLU A 207 16.14 1.27 26.84
CA GLU A 207 14.96 1.08 25.97
C GLU A 207 15.08 -0.15 25.07
N LEU A 208 16.29 -0.46 24.59
CA LEU A 208 16.54 -1.70 23.83
C LEU A 208 16.28 -2.95 24.66
N GLU A 209 16.60 -2.94 25.95
CA GLU A 209 16.37 -4.07 26.85
C GLU A 209 14.89 -4.18 27.29
N ASP A 210 14.29 -3.05 27.70
CA ASP A 210 12.97 -3.03 28.32
C ASP A 210 11.82 -3.09 27.28
N LYS A 211 11.97 -2.40 26.14
CA LYS A 211 10.88 -2.19 25.16
C LYS A 211 11.15 -2.88 23.83
N TYR A 212 12.40 -2.83 23.35
CA TYR A 212 12.79 -3.34 22.04
C TYR A 212 13.68 -4.58 22.13
N CYS A 213 13.42 -5.45 23.12
CA CYS A 213 14.22 -6.65 23.43
C CYS A 213 14.42 -7.59 22.22
N TYR A 214 13.54 -7.47 21.22
CA TYR A 214 13.63 -8.23 19.98
C TYR A 214 14.83 -7.86 19.10
N VAL A 215 15.46 -6.71 19.32
CA VAL A 215 16.69 -6.33 18.60
C VAL A 215 17.82 -7.32 18.91
N ASP A 216 17.96 -7.75 20.16
CA ASP A 216 18.97 -8.75 20.53
C ASP A 216 18.61 -10.16 20.03
N TRP A 217 17.31 -10.47 19.94
CA TRP A 217 16.85 -11.68 19.25
C TRP A 217 17.22 -11.67 17.76
N LEU A 218 17.02 -10.54 17.05
CA LEU A 218 17.43 -10.38 15.65
C LEU A 218 18.96 -10.53 15.50
N LYS A 219 19.75 -9.89 16.38
CA LYS A 219 21.23 -10.04 16.39
C LYS A 219 21.64 -11.51 16.53
N LYS A 220 21.00 -12.27 17.43
CA LYS A 220 21.28 -13.70 17.61
C LYS A 220 20.90 -14.54 16.39
N LYS A 221 19.74 -14.26 15.76
CA LYS A 221 19.26 -14.99 14.58
C LYS A 221 20.14 -14.79 13.36
N PHE A 222 20.60 -13.57 13.12
CA PHE A 222 21.30 -13.20 11.89
C PHE A 222 22.82 -13.10 12.04
N GLY A 223 23.34 -12.94 13.27
CA GLY A 223 24.75 -12.68 13.53
C GLY A 223 25.26 -11.47 12.74
N ASP A 224 26.45 -11.61 12.15
CA ASP A 224 27.07 -10.60 11.28
C ASP A 224 26.30 -10.31 9.97
N GLY A 225 25.20 -11.03 9.73
CA GLY A 225 24.28 -10.81 8.62
C GLY A 225 23.29 -9.67 8.86
N LEU A 226 23.08 -9.25 10.12
CA LEU A 226 22.24 -8.09 10.46
C LEU A 226 23.05 -6.80 10.27
N ILE A 227 22.48 -5.84 9.56
CA ILE A 227 23.11 -4.55 9.27
C ILE A 227 22.42 -3.43 10.05
N GLY A 228 21.10 -3.47 10.14
CA GLY A 228 20.36 -2.43 10.85
C GLY A 228 18.92 -2.80 11.12
N VAL A 229 18.34 -2.17 12.14
CA VAL A 229 16.94 -2.28 12.52
C VAL A 229 16.38 -0.88 12.72
N LEU A 230 15.30 -0.58 11.99
CA LEU A 230 14.58 0.67 12.06
C LEU A 230 13.13 0.36 12.41
N LEU A 231 12.62 0.98 13.46
CA LEU A 231 11.23 0.92 13.88
C LEU A 231 10.45 2.07 13.23
N TYR A 232 9.26 1.77 12.72
CA TYR A 232 8.32 2.75 12.19
C TYR A 232 6.90 2.44 12.67
N GLY A 233 5.92 3.21 12.20
CA GLY A 233 4.51 3.00 12.55
C GLY A 233 4.15 3.50 13.96
N SER A 234 3.11 2.92 14.56
CA SER A 234 2.55 3.44 15.83
C SER A 234 3.52 3.29 17.00
N ALA A 235 4.23 2.15 17.12
CA ALA A 235 5.15 1.89 18.23
C ALA A 235 6.37 2.84 18.28
N ALA A 236 6.73 3.46 17.14
CA ALA A 236 7.78 4.47 17.08
C ALA A 236 7.33 5.85 17.60
N ARG A 237 6.01 6.08 17.73
CA ARG A 237 5.41 7.40 17.98
C ARG A 237 4.94 7.61 19.42
N THR A 238 4.84 6.54 20.20
CA THR A 238 4.30 6.58 21.56
C THR A 238 5.05 5.61 22.46
N ASP A 239 5.16 6.00 23.72
CA ASP A 239 5.68 5.13 24.77
C ASP A 239 4.57 4.38 25.51
N ASN A 240 3.31 4.68 25.22
CA ASN A 240 2.16 3.95 25.74
C ASN A 240 1.94 2.64 24.96
N PRO A 241 2.13 1.45 25.57
CA PRO A 241 1.95 0.15 24.91
C PRO A 241 0.49 -0.17 24.54
N GLU A 242 -0.49 0.55 25.08
CA GLU A 242 -1.90 0.38 24.73
C GLU A 242 -2.26 1.01 23.38
N GLU A 243 -1.42 1.93 22.88
CA GLU A 243 -1.70 2.72 21.66
C GLU A 243 -1.21 2.06 20.36
N TYR A 244 -0.54 0.91 20.43
CA TYR A 244 -0.07 0.17 19.27
C TYR A 244 -0.30 -1.34 19.38
N SER A 245 -0.46 -2.02 18.25
CA SER A 245 -0.74 -3.47 18.18
C SER A 245 0.52 -4.33 17.94
N ASP A 246 1.54 -3.73 17.35
CA ASP A 246 2.69 -4.41 16.77
C ASP A 246 3.89 -3.46 16.65
N PHE A 247 5.07 -4.05 16.49
CA PHE A 247 6.31 -3.36 16.16
C PHE A 247 6.59 -3.52 14.68
N ASP A 248 6.39 -2.46 13.88
CA ASP A 248 6.69 -2.47 12.45
C ASP A 248 8.17 -2.12 12.22
N ASN A 249 8.95 -3.04 11.66
CA ASN A 249 10.40 -2.87 11.48
C ASN A 249 10.85 -2.99 10.03
N TRP A 250 11.78 -2.14 9.62
CA TRP A 250 12.69 -2.42 8.52
C TRP A 250 13.93 -3.11 9.07
N VAL A 251 14.24 -4.30 8.58
CA VAL A 251 15.41 -5.09 8.99
C VAL A 251 16.34 -5.19 7.80
N ARG A 252 17.46 -4.47 7.86
CA ARG A 252 18.48 -4.45 6.82
C ARG A 252 19.43 -5.61 7.02
N VAL A 253 19.59 -6.46 6.01
CA VAL A 253 20.39 -7.68 6.05
C VAL A 253 21.29 -7.81 4.83
N LYS A 254 22.42 -8.52 4.99
CA LYS A 254 23.34 -8.82 3.88
C LYS A 254 22.70 -9.70 2.80
N ASP A 255 21.89 -10.67 3.22
CA ASP A 255 21.24 -11.63 2.34
C ASP A 255 19.79 -11.87 2.78
N VAL A 256 18.85 -11.33 1.99
CA VAL A 256 17.41 -11.45 2.26
C VAL A 256 16.92 -12.89 2.06
N ARG A 257 17.47 -13.67 1.12
CA ARG A 257 17.08 -15.07 0.91
C ARG A 257 17.46 -15.91 2.12
N LYS A 258 18.68 -15.72 2.63
CA LYS A 258 19.12 -16.36 3.88
C LYS A 258 18.24 -15.93 5.05
N ALA A 259 17.89 -14.64 5.14
CA ALA A 259 17.06 -14.13 6.22
C ALA A 259 15.64 -14.72 6.20
N HIS A 260 15.01 -14.88 5.03
CA HIS A 260 13.75 -15.60 4.88
C HIS A 260 13.84 -17.04 5.39
N LYS A 261 14.87 -17.79 4.99
CA LYS A 261 15.06 -19.18 5.44
C LYS A 261 15.19 -19.30 6.97
N LEU A 262 15.76 -18.29 7.64
CA LEU A 262 15.94 -18.28 9.09
C LEU A 262 14.65 -17.96 9.86
N LEU A 263 13.76 -17.14 9.29
CA LEU A 263 12.55 -16.65 9.96
C LEU A 263 11.23 -17.24 9.44
N VAL A 264 11.29 -18.13 8.44
CA VAL A 264 10.11 -18.76 7.86
C VAL A 264 9.22 -19.39 8.93
N GLY A 265 7.96 -18.96 8.97
CA GLY A 265 6.95 -19.49 9.91
C GLY A 265 7.25 -19.32 11.40
N THR A 266 8.14 -18.38 11.78
CA THR A 266 8.50 -18.14 13.19
C THR A 266 7.45 -17.36 13.98
N LYS A 267 6.60 -16.57 13.30
CA LYS A 267 5.52 -15.76 13.89
C LYS A 267 5.94 -15.04 15.19
N PRO A 268 7.01 -14.22 15.19
CA PRO A 268 7.60 -13.68 16.41
C PRO A 268 6.72 -12.59 17.06
N TYR A 269 6.66 -12.58 18.38
CA TYR A 269 5.99 -11.53 19.17
C TYR A 269 6.72 -11.25 20.48
N VAL A 270 6.48 -10.07 21.05
CA VAL A 270 6.96 -9.67 22.38
C VAL A 270 5.83 -9.86 23.39
N ILE A 271 6.14 -10.49 24.51
CA ILE A 271 5.31 -10.54 25.72
C ILE A 271 6.22 -10.51 26.95
N ASP A 272 5.86 -9.74 27.97
CA ASP A 272 6.62 -9.63 29.23
C ASP A 272 8.12 -9.40 29.04
N GLY A 273 8.48 -8.50 28.11
CA GLY A 273 9.89 -8.16 27.80
C GLY A 273 10.68 -9.28 27.14
N LYS A 274 10.02 -10.29 26.56
CA LYS A 274 10.67 -11.44 25.91
C LYS A 274 10.10 -11.68 24.52
N VAL A 275 10.95 -12.18 23.63
CA VAL A 275 10.52 -12.67 22.32
C VAL A 275 10.11 -14.13 22.43
N VAL A 276 8.93 -14.44 21.89
CA VAL A 276 8.44 -15.81 21.73
C VAL A 276 8.17 -16.05 20.24
N GLU A 277 8.47 -17.27 19.79
CA GLU A 277 8.20 -17.75 18.43
C GLU A 277 7.08 -18.79 18.49
N CYS A 278 6.01 -18.59 17.72
CA CYS A 278 4.98 -19.61 17.51
C CYS A 278 5.30 -20.41 16.26
N GLY A 279 5.77 -21.65 16.41
CA GLY A 279 5.99 -22.53 15.26
C GLY A 279 4.70 -23.10 14.67
N GLY A 280 4.61 -23.21 13.35
CA GLY A 280 3.64 -24.06 12.65
C GLY A 280 2.27 -23.46 12.32
N LYS A 281 1.29 -24.34 12.02
CA LYS A 281 -0.10 -24.01 11.63
C LYS A 281 -0.99 -23.51 12.78
N ASP A 282 -0.41 -23.24 13.95
CA ASP A 282 -1.15 -22.68 15.08
C ASP A 282 -1.48 -21.21 14.77
N ASP A 283 -2.73 -21.00 14.35
CA ASP A 283 -3.35 -19.68 14.20
C ASP A 283 -4.12 -19.30 15.49
N LYS A 284 -3.50 -19.59 16.64
CA LYS A 284 -4.07 -19.18 17.93
C LYS A 284 -3.98 -17.68 18.07
N GLU A 285 -5.03 -17.08 18.65
CA GLU A 285 -5.00 -15.67 19.02
C GLU A 285 -3.79 -15.40 19.91
N LEU A 286 -3.14 -14.26 19.67
CA LEU A 286 -2.04 -13.81 20.50
C LEU A 286 -2.50 -13.71 21.97
N PRO A 287 -1.66 -14.11 22.94
CA PRO A 287 -1.96 -13.86 24.35
C PRO A 287 -2.23 -12.38 24.61
N GLU A 288 -3.04 -12.08 25.63
CA GLU A 288 -3.30 -10.70 26.03
C GLU A 288 -1.98 -9.97 26.34
N GLY A 289 -1.85 -8.73 25.85
CA GLY A 289 -0.64 -7.93 26.00
C GLY A 289 0.49 -8.24 24.99
N ALA A 290 0.42 -9.35 24.25
CA ALA A 290 1.42 -9.66 23.23
C ALA A 290 1.37 -8.70 22.04
N LYS A 291 2.54 -8.34 21.51
CA LYS A 291 2.70 -7.47 20.33
C LYS A 291 3.51 -8.19 19.26
N HIS A 292 2.97 -8.32 18.06
CA HIS A 292 3.72 -8.93 16.94
C HIS A 292 4.96 -8.12 16.59
N ILE A 293 6.00 -8.81 16.12
CA ILE A 293 7.18 -8.20 15.52
C ILE A 293 7.01 -8.26 13.99
N GLY A 294 6.54 -7.17 13.41
CA GLY A 294 6.46 -6.99 11.96
C GLY A 294 7.86 -6.76 11.39
N ILE A 295 8.26 -7.57 10.41
CA ILE A 295 9.57 -7.50 9.77
C ILE A 295 9.39 -7.30 8.27
N HIS A 296 9.96 -6.20 7.76
CA HIS A 296 10.14 -5.95 6.34
C HIS A 296 11.63 -5.99 6.01
N PHE A 297 12.06 -6.95 5.20
CA PHE A 297 13.47 -7.11 4.88
C PHE A 297 13.93 -6.14 3.80
N MET A 298 15.06 -5.49 4.08
CA MET A 298 15.78 -4.62 3.18
C MET A 298 17.16 -5.19 2.87
N PRO A 299 17.65 -5.11 1.62
CA PRO A 299 19.04 -5.45 1.29
C PRO A 299 20.02 -4.45 1.89
N GLU A 300 21.29 -4.84 1.90
CA GLU A 300 22.42 -3.94 2.20
C GLU A 300 22.48 -2.72 1.27
N SER A 301 21.94 -2.78 0.05
CA SER A 301 22.03 -1.70 -0.94
C SER A 301 21.46 -0.36 -0.42
N GLU A 302 22.32 0.65 -0.27
CA GLU A 302 21.90 2.01 0.07
C GLU A 302 20.96 2.60 -1.01
N GLU A 303 21.27 2.35 -2.28
CA GLU A 303 20.45 2.83 -3.39
C GLU A 303 19.03 2.25 -3.31
N TYR A 304 18.88 0.98 -2.94
CA TYR A 304 17.56 0.39 -2.69
C TYR A 304 16.81 1.14 -1.60
N ILE A 305 17.46 1.39 -0.45
CA ILE A 305 16.84 2.11 0.69
C ILE A 305 16.35 3.48 0.24
N ILE A 306 17.18 4.23 -0.47
CA ILE A 306 16.87 5.57 -0.93
C ILE A 306 15.71 5.57 -1.93
N ARG A 307 15.70 4.64 -2.88
CA ARG A 307 14.59 4.51 -3.83
C ARG A 307 13.30 4.11 -3.13
N HIS A 308 13.38 3.15 -2.21
CA HIS A 308 12.24 2.71 -1.43
C HIS A 308 11.64 3.86 -0.61
N ILE A 309 12.46 4.65 0.09
CA ILE A 309 12.00 5.86 0.81
C ILE A 309 11.35 6.86 -0.15
N ARG A 310 11.93 7.07 -1.35
CA ARG A 310 11.31 7.92 -2.37
C ARG A 310 9.97 7.39 -2.85
N PHE A 311 9.72 6.08 -2.82
CA PHE A 311 8.44 5.51 -3.25
C PHE A 311 7.34 5.55 -2.19
N LEU A 312 7.69 5.79 -0.92
CA LEU A 312 6.71 5.95 0.15
C LEU A 312 5.77 7.14 -0.11
N HIS A 313 4.47 6.93 0.09
CA HIS A 313 3.44 7.96 0.06
C HIS A 313 3.64 9.11 1.05
N ASP A 314 4.37 8.87 2.14
CA ASP A 314 4.60 9.86 3.17
C ASP A 314 6.02 9.73 3.74
N SER A 315 7.01 9.90 2.86
CA SER A 315 8.42 9.81 3.25
C SER A 315 8.81 10.84 4.31
N ARG A 316 8.13 12.00 4.35
CA ARG A 316 8.37 13.04 5.35
C ARG A 316 7.86 12.61 6.72
N GLU A 317 6.61 12.16 6.85
CA GLU A 317 6.13 11.67 8.14
C GLU A 317 6.83 10.38 8.56
N PHE A 318 7.18 9.51 7.61
CA PHE A 318 7.99 8.32 7.88
C PHE A 318 9.27 8.70 8.61
N LEU A 319 10.05 9.63 8.05
CA LEU A 319 11.33 10.04 8.61
C LEU A 319 11.24 10.69 10.00
N LYS A 320 10.20 11.49 10.28
CA LYS A 320 9.99 12.11 11.60
C LYS A 320 9.67 11.09 12.70
N HIS A 321 9.07 9.98 12.32
CA HIS A 321 8.48 9.03 13.25
C HIS A 321 9.11 7.65 13.16
N THR A 322 10.32 7.56 12.62
CA THR A 322 11.14 6.35 12.67
C THR A 322 12.19 6.48 13.76
N LYS A 323 12.52 5.36 14.39
CA LYS A 323 13.62 5.25 15.35
C LYS A 323 14.60 4.19 14.86
N ILE A 324 15.88 4.52 14.79
CA ILE A 324 16.91 3.51 14.52
C ILE A 324 17.27 2.81 15.83
N LEU A 325 17.04 1.51 15.85
CA LEU A 325 17.29 0.65 17.00
C LEU A 325 18.65 -0.05 16.91
N HIS A 326 19.18 -0.22 15.69
CA HIS A 326 20.48 -0.84 15.45
C HIS A 326 21.05 -0.40 14.10
N GLY A 327 22.37 -0.22 14.05
CA GLY A 327 23.09 0.14 12.82
C GLY A 327 22.82 1.56 12.35
N GLU A 328 22.90 1.75 11.04
CA GLU A 328 22.74 3.06 10.39
C GLU A 328 21.84 2.97 9.15
N PHE A 329 21.09 4.04 8.90
CA PHE A 329 20.23 4.20 7.73
C PHE A 329 20.47 5.55 7.05
N THR A 330 20.53 5.54 5.72
CA THR A 330 20.64 6.72 4.88
C THR A 330 19.27 7.16 4.39
N PHE A 331 18.96 8.44 4.56
CA PHE A 331 17.65 8.99 4.22
C PHE A 331 17.75 10.20 3.27
N PRO A 332 16.96 10.24 2.17
CA PRO A 332 16.81 11.43 1.35
C PRO A 332 15.75 12.37 1.92
N LYS A 333 16.01 13.69 1.90
CA LYS A 333 14.99 14.71 2.23
C LYS A 333 14.20 15.09 0.98
N ILE A 334 13.02 14.51 0.83
CA ILE A 334 12.18 14.67 -0.35
C ILE A 334 11.29 15.91 -0.19
N GLN A 335 11.09 16.65 -1.29
CA GLN A 335 10.19 17.80 -1.29
C GLN A 335 8.72 17.40 -1.12
N GLN A 336 7.95 18.34 -0.57
CA GLN A 336 6.56 18.12 -0.22
C GLN A 336 5.66 17.82 -1.43
N ASP A 337 5.95 18.41 -2.59
CA ASP A 337 5.22 18.14 -3.84
C ASP A 337 5.30 16.64 -4.20
N GLU A 338 6.50 16.08 -4.30
CA GLU A 338 6.70 14.65 -4.60
C GLU A 338 5.99 13.75 -3.58
N VAL A 339 6.06 14.08 -2.29
CA VAL A 339 5.35 13.34 -1.23
C VAL A 339 3.84 13.35 -1.46
N ILE A 340 3.25 14.54 -1.70
CA ILE A 340 1.80 14.67 -1.88
C ILE A 340 1.35 13.88 -3.11
N GLU A 341 2.03 14.05 -4.25
CA GLU A 341 1.62 13.40 -5.49
C GLU A 341 1.74 11.86 -5.43
N ARG A 342 2.76 11.36 -4.72
CA ARG A 342 2.90 9.93 -4.41
C ARG A 342 1.81 9.43 -3.49
N GLY A 343 1.48 10.19 -2.44
CA GLY A 343 0.37 9.88 -1.55
C GLY A 343 -0.97 9.81 -2.28
N ILE A 344 -1.22 10.74 -3.20
CA ILE A 344 -2.41 10.74 -4.05
C ILE A 344 -2.42 9.49 -4.97
N SER A 345 -1.31 9.20 -5.65
CA SER A 345 -1.16 7.97 -6.45
C SER A 345 -1.45 6.71 -5.64
N GLN A 346 -0.92 6.61 -4.42
CA GLN A 346 -1.12 5.45 -3.55
C GLN A 346 -2.55 5.34 -3.02
N ALA A 347 -3.20 6.47 -2.70
CA ALA A 347 -4.62 6.49 -2.38
C ALA A 347 -5.44 5.92 -3.56
N TYR A 348 -5.17 6.36 -4.79
CA TYR A 348 -5.83 5.84 -5.98
C TYR A 348 -5.59 4.35 -6.24
N VAL A 349 -4.37 3.85 -6.02
CA VAL A 349 -4.07 2.42 -6.11
C VAL A 349 -4.88 1.62 -5.07
N LYS A 350 -5.00 2.14 -3.84
CA LYS A 350 -5.75 1.50 -2.74
C LYS A 350 -7.27 1.51 -2.93
N LEU A 351 -7.82 2.39 -3.76
CA LEU A 351 -9.24 2.36 -4.11
C LEU A 351 -9.67 1.01 -4.71
N LYS A 352 -8.80 0.36 -5.50
CA LYS A 352 -9.04 -1.00 -6.00
C LYS A 352 -9.15 -2.02 -4.87
N THR A 353 -8.39 -1.84 -3.79
CA THR A 353 -8.45 -2.69 -2.60
C THR A 353 -9.76 -2.48 -1.86
N VAL A 354 -10.23 -1.23 -1.70
CA VAL A 354 -11.53 -0.94 -1.09
C VAL A 354 -12.66 -1.59 -1.90
N ALA A 355 -12.62 -1.50 -3.23
CA ALA A 355 -13.61 -2.17 -4.10
C ALA A 355 -13.57 -3.70 -3.96
N GLY A 356 -12.37 -4.29 -3.92
CA GLY A 356 -12.19 -5.73 -3.67
C GLY A 356 -12.77 -6.17 -2.33
N SER A 357 -12.44 -5.45 -1.26
CA SER A 357 -12.96 -5.71 0.08
C SER A 357 -14.47 -5.52 0.17
N LEU A 358 -15.04 -4.53 -0.52
CA LEU A 358 -16.49 -4.34 -0.60
C LEU A 358 -17.18 -5.54 -1.26
N ASN A 359 -16.70 -6.02 -2.41
CA ASN A 359 -17.30 -7.17 -3.08
C ASN A 359 -17.21 -8.42 -2.20
N TRP A 360 -16.04 -8.65 -1.63
CA TRP A 360 -15.82 -9.78 -0.75
C TRP A 360 -16.73 -9.74 0.49
N ALA A 361 -16.82 -8.59 1.15
CA ALA A 361 -17.70 -8.41 2.29
C ALA A 361 -19.18 -8.48 1.92
N TYR A 362 -19.55 -8.07 0.71
CA TYR A 362 -20.94 -8.08 0.29
C TYR A 362 -21.44 -9.50 -0.04
N PHE A 363 -20.62 -10.28 -0.76
CA PHE A 363 -20.96 -11.64 -1.18
C PHE A 363 -20.60 -12.74 -0.15
N ALA A 364 -19.69 -12.45 0.79
CA ALA A 364 -19.26 -13.37 1.83
C ALA A 364 -19.06 -12.68 3.20
N PRO A 365 -20.06 -11.91 3.71
CA PRO A 365 -19.94 -11.17 4.98
C PRO A 365 -19.64 -12.09 6.18
N GLU A 366 -20.08 -13.34 6.14
CA GLU A 366 -19.83 -14.36 7.17
C GLU A 366 -18.34 -14.67 7.36
N LYS A 367 -17.50 -14.43 6.33
CA LYS A 367 -16.05 -14.60 6.45
C LYS A 367 -15.40 -13.52 7.33
N ILE A 368 -16.08 -12.40 7.54
CA ILE A 368 -15.66 -11.26 8.38
C ILE A 368 -16.29 -11.34 9.77
N LEU A 369 -17.46 -11.97 9.90
CA LEU A 369 -18.15 -12.13 11.17
C LEU A 369 -17.25 -12.83 12.20
N GLY A 370 -17.19 -12.28 13.41
CA GLY A 370 -16.32 -12.76 14.48
C GLY A 370 -14.85 -12.40 14.31
N LYS A 371 -14.46 -11.63 13.27
CA LYS A 371 -13.07 -11.27 12.96
C LYS A 371 -12.86 -9.74 12.95
N PRO A 372 -12.90 -9.07 14.11
CA PRO A 372 -12.76 -7.61 14.20
C PRO A 372 -11.45 -7.09 13.58
N ASN A 373 -10.35 -7.82 13.75
CA ASN A 373 -9.03 -7.44 13.21
C ASN A 373 -9.00 -7.41 11.67
N LEU A 374 -9.75 -8.31 11.02
CA LEU A 374 -9.88 -8.35 9.56
C LEU A 374 -10.73 -7.17 9.06
N PHE A 375 -11.81 -6.83 9.77
CA PHE A 375 -12.61 -5.65 9.46
C PHE A 375 -11.79 -4.36 9.62
N GLU A 376 -11.06 -4.21 10.74
CA GLU A 376 -10.17 -3.06 10.96
C GLU A 376 -9.08 -2.96 9.89
N TYR A 377 -8.55 -4.08 9.39
CA TYR A 377 -7.60 -4.08 8.27
C TYR A 377 -8.22 -3.50 6.98
N ILE A 378 -9.47 -3.84 6.66
CA ILE A 378 -10.20 -3.27 5.53
C ILE A 378 -10.38 -1.76 5.73
N VAL A 379 -10.87 -1.37 6.91
CA VAL A 379 -11.16 0.03 7.27
C VAL A 379 -9.89 0.89 7.34
N LYS A 380 -8.73 0.32 7.72
CA LYS A 380 -7.43 1.03 7.72
C LYS A 380 -7.09 1.58 6.33
N ASN A 381 -7.46 0.88 5.25
CA ASN A 381 -7.26 1.37 3.89
C ASN A 381 -8.21 2.53 3.52
N VAL A 382 -9.43 2.53 4.05
CA VAL A 382 -10.39 3.64 3.92
C VAL A 382 -9.86 4.88 4.66
N ARG A 383 -9.45 4.71 5.92
CA ARG A 383 -8.85 5.78 6.74
C ARG A 383 -7.66 6.42 6.04
N PHE A 384 -6.76 5.59 5.52
CA PHE A 384 -5.61 6.02 4.76
C PHE A 384 -6.00 6.88 3.56
N PHE A 385 -6.97 6.41 2.77
CA PHE A 385 -7.46 7.13 1.60
C PHE A 385 -8.02 8.51 1.95
N GLN A 386 -8.86 8.55 2.99
CA GLN A 386 -9.49 9.78 3.46
C GLN A 386 -8.44 10.78 3.94
N GLN A 387 -7.44 10.34 4.70
CA GLN A 387 -6.32 11.17 5.13
C GLN A 387 -5.57 11.82 3.96
N HIS A 388 -5.22 11.04 2.93
CA HIS A 388 -4.46 11.55 1.79
C HIS A 388 -5.31 12.48 0.91
N SER A 389 -6.60 12.21 0.78
CA SER A 389 -7.52 13.11 0.08
C SER A 389 -7.64 14.46 0.80
N LEU A 390 -7.72 14.44 2.14
CA LEU A 390 -7.68 15.67 2.95
C LEU A 390 -6.33 16.39 2.86
N ASN A 391 -5.20 15.67 2.82
CA ASN A 391 -3.89 16.28 2.58
C ASN A 391 -3.79 16.97 1.21
N ALA A 392 -4.42 16.40 0.19
CA ALA A 392 -4.46 17.00 -1.13
C ALA A 392 -5.30 18.30 -1.16
N LEU A 393 -6.38 18.33 -0.37
CA LEU A 393 -7.35 19.44 -0.28
C LEU A 393 -6.89 20.58 0.62
N GLU A 394 -6.44 20.27 1.84
CA GLU A 394 -6.18 21.23 2.92
C GLU A 394 -4.67 21.49 3.11
N GLY A 395 -3.83 20.77 2.37
CA GLY A 395 -2.39 20.73 2.60
C GLY A 395 -1.99 19.58 3.53
N PRO A 396 -0.71 19.20 3.47
CA PRO A 396 -0.18 18.05 4.19
C PRO A 396 -0.13 18.33 5.68
N LYS A 397 -0.94 17.58 6.42
CA LYS A 397 -0.99 17.61 7.86
C LYS A 397 -1.21 16.20 8.36
N PHE A 398 -0.36 15.74 9.27
CA PHE A 398 -0.68 14.53 9.99
C PHE A 398 -1.91 14.80 10.86
N ARG A 399 -2.90 13.91 10.78
CA ARG A 399 -4.09 13.93 11.64
C ARG A 399 -4.11 12.60 12.37
N ASP A 400 -4.13 12.63 13.69
CA ASP A 400 -4.33 11.42 14.46
C ASP A 400 -5.74 10.85 14.24
N LYS A 401 -6.03 9.68 14.81
CA LYS A 401 -7.33 9.02 14.65
C LYS A 401 -8.50 9.90 15.13
N LYS A 402 -8.33 10.65 16.22
CA LYS A 402 -9.38 11.51 16.80
C LYS A 402 -9.62 12.74 15.94
N GLU A 403 -8.55 13.43 15.54
CA GLU A 403 -8.63 14.59 14.67
C GLU A 403 -9.23 14.23 13.30
N LEU A 404 -8.79 13.12 12.70
CA LEU A 404 -9.31 12.65 11.42
C LEU A 404 -10.81 12.33 11.53
N ASN A 405 -11.23 11.60 12.57
CA ASN A 405 -12.64 11.29 12.78
C ASN A 405 -13.51 12.56 12.92
N ARG A 406 -13.02 13.57 13.65
CA ARG A 406 -13.74 14.85 13.80
C ARG A 406 -13.92 15.57 12.46
N LEU A 407 -12.85 15.70 11.67
CA LEU A 407 -12.88 16.37 10.36
C LEU A 407 -13.74 15.64 9.32
N LEU A 408 -13.79 14.32 9.41
CA LEU A 408 -14.69 13.51 8.57
C LEU A 408 -16.15 13.69 9.01
N ALA A 409 -16.43 13.73 10.31
CA ALA A 409 -17.77 13.96 10.83
C ALA A 409 -18.35 15.31 10.38
N GLU A 410 -17.53 16.36 10.33
CA GLU A 410 -17.92 17.68 9.78
C GLU A 410 -18.38 17.63 8.31
N ARG A 411 -17.97 16.58 7.57
CA ARG A 411 -18.35 16.33 6.17
C ARG A 411 -19.45 15.28 6.03
N ASN A 412 -20.09 14.89 7.12
CA ASN A 412 -21.02 13.74 7.16
C ASN A 412 -20.39 12.46 6.59
N MET A 413 -19.13 12.24 6.93
CA MET A 413 -18.38 11.02 6.63
C MET A 413 -17.95 10.37 7.93
N PHE A 414 -17.82 9.05 7.92
CA PHE A 414 -17.33 8.35 9.10
C PHE A 414 -16.49 7.15 8.71
N ILE A 415 -15.63 6.75 9.63
CA ILE A 415 -14.84 5.54 9.51
C ILE A 415 -15.66 4.41 10.13
N PRO A 416 -16.02 3.36 9.39
CA PRO A 416 -16.76 2.24 9.95
C PRO A 416 -16.07 1.64 11.16
N GLU A 417 -16.85 1.28 12.17
CA GLU A 417 -16.39 0.49 13.31
C GLU A 417 -16.96 -0.93 13.21
N TYR A 418 -16.21 -1.92 13.67
CA TYR A 418 -16.69 -3.29 13.67
C TYR A 418 -17.88 -3.45 14.62
N LYS A 419 -18.96 -4.06 14.12
CA LYS A 419 -20.02 -4.65 14.93
C LYS A 419 -20.29 -6.06 14.43
N PRO A 420 -20.57 -7.03 15.31
CA PRO A 420 -20.87 -8.42 14.93
C PRO A 420 -22.29 -8.54 14.34
N ASP A 421 -22.58 -7.78 13.28
CA ASP A 421 -23.86 -7.74 12.58
C ASP A 421 -23.62 -7.69 11.06
N LEU A 422 -24.17 -8.65 10.33
CA LEU A 422 -23.91 -8.82 8.89
C LEU A 422 -24.40 -7.61 8.09
N LYS A 423 -25.56 -7.05 8.46
CA LYS A 423 -26.12 -5.89 7.79
C LYS A 423 -25.22 -4.66 7.98
N HIS A 424 -24.80 -4.41 9.22
CA HIS A 424 -23.85 -3.35 9.55
C HIS A 424 -22.53 -3.51 8.79
N ILE A 425 -21.95 -4.71 8.71
CA ILE A 425 -20.71 -4.96 7.95
C ILE A 425 -20.89 -4.56 6.48
N LYS A 426 -22.00 -4.96 5.84
CA LYS A 426 -22.28 -4.59 4.44
C LYS A 426 -22.49 -3.09 4.28
N ASP A 427 -23.44 -2.54 5.02
CA ASP A 427 -23.88 -1.14 4.88
C ASP A 427 -22.72 -0.18 5.17
N SER A 428 -21.91 -0.48 6.19
CA SER A 428 -20.78 0.38 6.56
C SER A 428 -19.64 0.36 5.54
N LEU A 429 -19.38 -0.77 4.88
CA LEU A 429 -18.38 -0.84 3.79
C LEU A 429 -18.87 -0.18 2.50
N ILE A 430 -20.19 -0.27 2.21
CA ILE A 430 -20.80 0.51 1.13
C ILE A 430 -20.64 2.00 1.41
N GLN A 431 -20.95 2.44 2.63
CA GLN A 431 -20.81 3.84 3.03
C GLN A 431 -19.35 4.31 2.95
N ALA A 432 -18.40 3.49 3.37
CA ALA A 432 -16.97 3.80 3.25
C ALA A 432 -16.55 4.02 1.79
N MET A 433 -17.02 3.17 0.86
CA MET A 433 -16.77 3.37 -0.57
C MET A 433 -17.36 4.71 -1.06
N ILE A 434 -18.59 5.04 -0.63
CA ILE A 434 -19.24 6.30 -1.00
C ILE A 434 -18.45 7.50 -0.47
N ASP A 435 -18.02 7.47 0.78
CA ASP A 435 -17.26 8.56 1.39
C ASP A 435 -15.90 8.78 0.72
N VAL A 436 -15.25 7.70 0.30
CA VAL A 436 -14.06 7.74 -0.56
C VAL A 436 -14.38 8.45 -1.89
N LEU A 437 -15.48 8.09 -2.57
CA LEU A 437 -15.88 8.74 -3.82
C LEU A 437 -16.25 10.23 -3.63
N LYS A 438 -16.83 10.61 -2.48
CA LYS A 438 -17.14 12.00 -2.12
C LYS A 438 -15.88 12.85 -1.99
N LEU A 439 -14.90 12.43 -1.19
CA LEU A 439 -13.65 13.20 -1.02
C LEU A 439 -12.87 13.36 -2.32
N GLN A 440 -12.89 12.33 -3.19
CA GLN A 440 -12.27 12.45 -4.50
C GLN A 440 -12.98 13.46 -5.39
N LYS A 441 -14.32 13.46 -5.37
CA LYS A 441 -15.08 14.49 -6.08
C LYS A 441 -14.67 15.89 -5.58
N GLU A 442 -14.61 16.10 -4.27
CA GLU A 442 -14.14 17.38 -3.69
C GLU A 442 -12.73 17.74 -4.17
N MET A 443 -11.80 16.78 -4.15
CA MET A 443 -10.43 16.99 -4.62
C MET A 443 -10.38 17.44 -6.08
N ILE A 444 -11.16 16.82 -6.96
CA ILE A 444 -11.23 17.18 -8.38
C ILE A 444 -11.92 18.54 -8.58
N GLU A 445 -12.91 18.87 -7.76
CA GLU A 445 -13.63 20.14 -7.81
C GLU A 445 -12.83 21.31 -7.21
N SER A 446 -11.82 21.04 -6.39
CA SER A 446 -10.91 22.04 -5.79
C SER A 446 -10.06 22.82 -6.82
N LYS A 447 -10.09 22.42 -8.10
CA LYS A 447 -9.25 22.96 -9.18
C LYS A 447 -7.74 22.77 -9.00
N ARG A 448 -7.30 22.00 -8.00
CA ARG A 448 -5.89 21.58 -7.87
C ARG A 448 -5.46 20.88 -9.15
N LYS A 449 -4.27 21.23 -9.64
CA LYS A 449 -3.59 20.51 -10.73
C LYS A 449 -2.52 19.58 -10.17
N PRO A 450 -2.37 18.34 -10.68
CA PRO A 450 -1.25 17.48 -10.34
C PRO A 450 0.09 18.16 -10.59
N ASN A 451 1.03 18.10 -9.64
CA ASN A 451 2.39 18.62 -9.80
C ASN A 451 3.42 17.50 -9.91
N LEU A 452 3.54 16.90 -11.10
CA LEU A 452 4.50 15.81 -11.32
C LEU A 452 5.88 16.29 -11.81
N GLU A 453 6.23 17.57 -11.58
CA GLU A 453 7.53 18.12 -12.00
C GLU A 453 8.71 17.30 -11.48
N PHE A 454 8.60 16.74 -10.26
CA PHE A 454 9.65 15.90 -9.65
C PHE A 454 10.07 14.68 -10.49
N LEU A 455 9.24 14.24 -11.45
CA LEU A 455 9.57 13.15 -12.36
C LEU A 455 10.60 13.58 -13.43
N VAL A 456 10.50 14.83 -13.90
CA VAL A 456 11.25 15.35 -15.06
C VAL A 456 12.26 16.44 -14.70
N ASP A 457 12.12 17.06 -13.53
CA ASP A 457 12.98 18.09 -12.98
C ASP A 457 14.38 17.56 -12.64
N ASN A 458 15.41 18.25 -13.09
CA ASN A 458 16.83 17.91 -12.84
C ASN A 458 17.45 18.73 -11.70
N LYS A 459 16.68 19.55 -11.01
CA LYS A 459 17.18 20.39 -9.93
C LYS A 459 17.77 19.55 -8.80
N THR A 460 18.81 20.12 -8.20
CA THR A 460 19.43 19.61 -6.97
C THR A 460 19.07 20.58 -5.85
N TYR A 461 18.69 20.05 -4.70
CA TYR A 461 18.30 20.85 -3.54
C TYR A 461 19.22 20.60 -2.35
N GLU A 462 19.30 21.57 -1.44
CA GLU A 462 20.08 21.49 -0.21
C GLU A 462 19.20 21.22 1.02
N TRP A 463 19.69 20.50 2.02
CA TRP A 463 18.87 19.98 3.13
C TRP A 463 18.15 21.09 3.92
N GLY A 464 18.76 22.27 3.99
CA GLY A 464 18.22 23.47 4.64
C GLY A 464 17.43 24.42 3.73
N SER A 465 17.22 24.09 2.44
CA SER A 465 16.39 24.92 1.57
C SER A 465 14.96 24.96 2.11
N LYS A 466 14.38 26.18 2.15
CA LYS A 466 12.96 26.41 2.50
C LYS A 466 12.01 25.57 1.64
N GLU A 467 12.43 25.22 0.42
CA GLU A 467 11.64 24.44 -0.54
C GLU A 467 11.52 22.97 -0.16
N ILE A 468 12.43 22.44 0.68
CA ILE A 468 12.33 21.08 1.21
C ILE A 468 11.62 21.02 2.57
N ASP A 469 11.24 22.18 3.11
CA ASP A 469 10.63 22.44 4.42
C ASP A 469 11.39 21.84 5.63
N ASP A 470 11.44 22.63 6.70
CA ASP A 470 12.12 22.29 7.94
C ASP A 470 11.51 21.05 8.62
N TRP A 471 12.36 20.20 9.20
CA TRP A 471 11.99 18.90 9.79
C TRP A 471 11.31 19.01 11.17
N GLY A 472 11.02 20.23 11.63
CA GLY A 472 11.10 20.51 13.05
C GLY A 472 12.57 20.49 13.46
N MET A 473 13.01 21.47 14.24
CA MET A 473 14.33 21.40 14.85
C MET A 473 14.40 20.09 15.63
N TYR A 474 15.31 19.21 15.25
CA TYR A 474 15.83 18.24 16.21
C TYR A 474 16.69 19.09 17.11
N ASP A 475 16.18 19.44 18.29
CA ASP A 475 16.99 20.09 19.32
C ASP A 475 18.25 19.24 19.52
N ASP A 476 19.42 19.90 19.43
CA ASP A 476 20.74 19.34 19.69
C ASP A 476 20.86 18.77 21.11
#